data_AF-A0A5N5TLX0-F1
#
_entry.id   AF-A0A5N5TLX0-F1
#
_cell.length_a   1.000
_cell.length_b   1.000
_cell.length_c   1.000
_cell.angle_alpha   90.00
_cell.angle_beta   90.00
_cell.angle_gamma   90.00
#
_symmetry.space_group_name_H-M   'P 1'
#
loop_
_entity.id
_entity.type
_entity.pdbx_description
1 polymer ?
#
loop_
_entity_poly.entity_id
_entity_poly.type
_entity_poly.pdbx_seq_one_letter_code
_entity_poly.pdbx_strand_id
1 'polypeptide(L)' 'MVSIRTPEGLEDVSQYPNLLIALLKSESWTEDEVVKVAGGNFLRVMKENEKIRDELLSTPPYEDHIHPDNLAGRRTCWYT' A
#
# COMPACT_ATOMS: atom_id res chain seq x y z
N MET A 1 -8.21 -30.56 2.54
CA MET A 1 -7.04 -29.69 2.76
C MET A 1 -6.91 -28.76 1.57
N VAL A 2 -7.36 -27.50 1.68
CA VAL A 2 -7.03 -26.48 0.68
C VAL A 2 -5.62 -26.03 1.00
N SER A 3 -4.68 -26.39 0.14
CA SER A 3 -3.29 -25.99 0.26
C SER A 3 -3.23 -24.52 -0.15
N ILE A 4 -2.78 -23.65 0.76
CA ILE A 4 -2.49 -22.24 0.47
C ILE A 4 -1.28 -22.26 -0.47
N ARG A 5 -1.53 -22.37 -1.77
CA ARG A 5 -0.47 -22.33 -2.78
C ARG A 5 -0.56 -21.00 -3.48
N THR A 6 0.51 -20.24 -3.32
CA THR A 6 0.86 -19.20 -4.27
C THR A 6 0.82 -19.74 -5.69
N PRO A 7 0.58 -18.88 -6.70
CA PRO A 7 0.61 -19.32 -8.09
C PRO A 7 1.93 -20.01 -8.44
N GLU A 8 1.88 -20.96 -9.36
CA GLU A 8 3.08 -21.61 -9.91
C GLU A 8 3.99 -20.56 -10.56
N GLY A 9 5.29 -20.61 -10.24
CA GLY A 9 6.29 -19.61 -10.63
C GLY A 9 6.28 -18.34 -9.78
N LEU A 10 5.47 -18.26 -8.72
CA LEU A 10 5.41 -17.20 -7.72
C LEU A 10 5.42 -17.76 -6.28
N GLU A 11 6.22 -18.80 -6.04
CA GLU A 11 6.25 -19.56 -4.79
C GLU A 11 6.64 -18.71 -3.57
N ASP A 12 7.55 -17.76 -3.77
CA ASP A 12 8.06 -16.85 -2.75
C ASP A 12 8.41 -15.46 -3.32
N VAL A 13 8.85 -14.55 -2.44
CA VAL A 13 9.18 -13.16 -2.81
C VAL A 13 10.38 -13.01 -3.74
N SER A 14 11.22 -14.04 -3.90
CA SER A 14 12.32 -14.00 -4.87
C SER A 14 11.81 -14.13 -6.32
N GLN A 15 10.55 -14.54 -6.52
CA GLN A 15 9.97 -14.80 -7.83
C GLN A 15 9.32 -13.59 -8.51
N TYR A 16 9.31 -12.39 -7.88
CA TYR A 16 8.78 -11.18 -8.53
C TYR A 16 9.36 -10.87 -9.92
N PRO A 17 10.65 -11.14 -10.23
CA PRO A 17 11.16 -10.99 -11.59
C PRO A 17 10.38 -11.80 -12.64
N ASN A 18 9.87 -13.00 -12.29
CA ASN A 18 9.08 -13.81 -13.23
C ASN A 18 7.80 -13.10 -13.66
N LEU A 19 7.14 -12.42 -12.72
CA LEU A 19 5.94 -11.62 -13.01
C LEU A 19 6.27 -10.46 -13.95
N LEU A 20 7.35 -9.70 -13.68
CA LEU A 20 7.74 -8.56 -14.52
C LEU A 20 8.13 -9.01 -15.93
N ILE A 21 8.84 -10.14 -16.07
CA ILE A 21 9.18 -10.73 -17.37
C ILE A 21 7.90 -11.15 -18.12
N ALA A 22 6.92 -11.73 -17.44
CA ALA A 22 5.65 -12.11 -18.05
C ALA A 22 4.88 -10.90 -18.57
N LEU A 23 4.89 -9.78 -17.84
CA LEU A 23 4.29 -8.52 -18.29
C LEU A 23 5.02 -7.95 -19.51
N LEU A 24 6.35 -7.91 -19.50
CA LEU A 24 7.14 -7.41 -20.64
C LEU A 24 6.96 -8.23 -21.92
N LYS A 25 6.63 -9.51 -21.79
CA LYS A 25 6.34 -10.40 -22.94
C LYS A 25 4.90 -10.28 -23.44
N SER A 26 4.01 -9.65 -22.67
CA SER A 26 2.61 -9.46 -23.04
C SER A 26 2.48 -8.31 -24.02
N GLU A 27 1.67 -8.48 -25.07
CA GLU A 27 1.35 -7.39 -26.02
C GLU A 27 0.53 -6.26 -25.37
N SER A 28 -0.02 -6.47 -24.18
CA SER A 28 -0.88 -5.52 -23.49
C SER A 28 -0.14 -4.48 -22.64
N TRP A 29 1.18 -4.63 -22.48
CA TRP A 29 1.98 -3.80 -21.58
C TRP A 29 3.20 -3.23 -22.29
N THR A 30 3.39 -1.93 -22.15
CA THR A 30 4.63 -1.25 -22.55
C THR A 30 5.68 -1.34 -21.44
N GLU A 31 6.96 -1.23 -21.79
CA GLU A 31 8.06 -1.21 -20.81
C GLU A 31 7.87 -0.11 -19.75
N ASP A 32 7.43 1.08 -20.17
CA ASP A 32 7.13 2.20 -19.28
C ASP A 32 6.01 1.88 -18.27
N GLU A 33 5.02 1.09 -18.65
CA GLU A 33 3.96 0.64 -17.75
C GLU A 33 4.46 -0.40 -16.76
N VAL A 34 5.36 -1.30 -17.19
CA VAL A 34 6.00 -2.25 -16.27
C VAL A 34 6.87 -1.54 -15.26
N VAL A 35 7.61 -0.48 -15.63
CA VAL A 35 8.37 0.36 -14.69
C VAL A 35 7.45 1.02 -13.66
N LYS A 36 6.28 1.50 -14.09
CA LYS A 36 5.26 2.05 -13.19
C LYS A 36 4.76 1.01 -12.19
N VAL A 37 4.50 -0.23 -12.63
CA VAL A 37 4.07 -1.35 -11.76
C VAL A 37 5.19 -1.79 -10.80
N ALA A 38 6.43 -1.87 -11.28
CA ALA A 38 7.57 -2.28 -10.47
C ALA A 38 7.84 -1.33 -9.28
N GLY A 39 7.43 -0.06 -9.39
CA GLY A 39 7.50 0.88 -8.27
C GLY A 39 7.25 2.33 -8.61
N GLY A 40 7.25 2.72 -9.89
CA GLY A 40 7.07 4.12 -10.29
C GLY A 40 5.76 4.74 -9.79
N ASN A 41 4.66 3.99 -9.84
CA ASN A 41 3.37 4.44 -9.31
C ASN A 41 3.40 4.64 -7.80
N PHE A 42 4.03 3.71 -7.08
CA PHE A 42 4.17 3.80 -5.63
C PHE A 42 4.99 5.03 -5.22
N LEU A 43 6.15 5.22 -5.84
CA LEU A 43 7.02 6.36 -5.56
C LEU A 43 6.35 7.70 -5.89
N ARG A 44 5.58 7.78 -6.98
CA ARG A 44 4.81 8.99 -7.32
C ARG A 44 3.82 9.35 -6.21
N VAL A 45 3.04 8.38 -5.73
CA VAL A 45 2.03 8.61 -4.68
C VAL A 45 2.70 9.00 -3.37
N MET A 46 3.78 8.30 -2.99
CA MET A 46 4.51 8.60 -1.75
C MET A 46 5.11 10.00 -1.78
N LYS A 47 5.71 10.42 -2.91
CA LYS A 47 6.23 11.79 -3.07
C LYS A 47 5.14 12.86 -2.93
N GLU A 48 3.96 12.63 -3.50
CA GLU A 48 2.85 13.60 -3.34
C GLU A 48 2.36 13.64 -1.89
N ASN A 49 2.30 12.49 -1.21
CA ASN A 49 1.96 12.44 0.21
C ASN A 49 2.97 13.21 1.08
N GLU A 50 4.26 13.08 0.79
CA GLU A 50 5.33 13.83 1.46
C GLU A 50 5.21 15.35 1.22
N LYS A 51 4.87 15.75 -0.01
CA LYS A 51 4.63 17.15 -0.35
C LYS A 51 3.45 17.73 0.44
N ILE A 52 2.32 17.03 0.51
CA ILE A 52 1.16 17.49 1.30
C ILE A 52 1.47 17.56 2.79
N ARG A 53 2.24 16.60 3.32
CA ARG A 53 2.74 16.67 4.71
C ARG A 53 3.55 17.95 4.93
N ASP A 54 4.44 18.29 4.00
CA ASP A 54 5.31 19.47 4.12
C ASP A 54 4.50 20.78 4.02
N GLU A 55 3.44 20.82 3.20
CA GLU A 55 2.48 21.92 3.13
C GLU A 55 1.71 22.12 4.44
N LEU A 56 1.47 21.04 5.21
CA LEU A 56 0.75 21.05 6.48
C LEU A 56 1.63 21.27 7.71
N LEU A 57 2.93 21.55 7.56
CA LEU A 57 3.85 21.70 8.70
C LEU A 57 3.45 22.80 9.70
N SER A 58 2.75 23.83 9.23
CA SER A 58 2.24 24.92 10.09
C SER A 58 0.86 24.63 10.67
N THR A 59 0.21 23.54 10.26
CA THR A 59 -1.08 23.11 10.79
C THR A 59 -0.84 22.30 12.07
N PRO A 60 -1.46 22.67 13.21
CA PRO A 60 -1.35 21.85 14.41
C PRO A 60 -1.95 20.46 14.15
N PRO A 61 -1.45 19.40 14.82
CA PRO A 61 -2.05 18.08 14.74
C PRO A 61 -3.55 18.14 15.01
N TYR A 62 -4.33 17.41 14.21
CA TYR A 62 -5.76 17.28 14.45
C TYR A 62 -5.99 16.47 15.73
N GLU A 63 -6.65 17.07 16.72
CA GLU A 63 -7.03 16.41 17.97
C GLU A 63 -8.56 16.33 18.05
N ASP A 64 -9.08 15.11 18.25
CA ASP A 64 -10.49 14.84 18.43
C ASP A 64 -10.69 13.52 19.19
N HIS A 65 -11.83 13.38 19.84
CA HIS A 65 -12.20 12.14 20.51
C HIS A 65 -12.99 11.24 19.57
N ILE A 66 -12.60 9.96 19.50
CA ILE A 66 -13.39 8.96 18.78
C ILE A 66 -14.77 8.86 19.45
N HIS A 67 -15.83 9.07 18.67
CA HIS A 67 -17.20 8.99 19.18
C HIS A 67 -17.44 7.63 19.87
N PRO A 68 -18.08 7.60 21.06
CA PRO A 68 -18.26 6.37 21.83
C PRO A 68 -18.94 5.22 21.07
N ASP A 69 -19.88 5.51 20.17
CA ASP A 69 -20.58 4.50 19.37
C ASP A 69 -19.65 3.76 18.38
N ASN A 70 -18.51 4.36 18.03
CA ASN A 70 -17.50 3.75 17.16
C ASN A 70 -16.49 2.89 17.95
N LEU A 71 -16.54 2.90 19.28
CA LEU A 71 -15.70 2.06 20.12
C LEU A 71 -16.36 0.69 20.26
N ALA A 72 -15.98 -0.25 19.36
CA ALA A 72 -16.49 -1.62 19.26
C ALA A 72 -16.23 -2.46 20.53
N GLY A 73 -16.95 -2.18 21.62
CA GLY A 73 -16.95 -2.96 22.87
C GLY A 73 -15.70 -2.81 23.75
N ARG A 74 -14.64 -2.13 23.30
CA ARG A 74 -13.45 -1.86 24.13
C ARG A 74 -13.66 -0.61 24.99
N ARG A 75 -14.30 -0.78 26.16
CA ARG A 75 -14.64 0.31 27.11
C ARG A 75 -13.64 0.51 28.25
N THR A 76 -12.39 0.10 28.09
CA THR A 76 -11.33 0.36 29.06
C THR A 76 -10.29 1.18 28.29
N CYS A 77 -10.23 2.49 28.42
CA CYS A 77 -10.00 3.22 29.67
C CYS A 77 -10.76 4.56 29.66
N TRP A 78 -11.38 4.89 30.78
CA TRP A 78 -11.79 6.25 31.11
C TRP A 78 -10.83 6.71 32.19
N TYR A 79 -10.23 7.89 32.02
CA TYR A 79 -9.42 8.53 33.06
C TYR A 79 -10.29 8.73 34.31
N THR A 80 -10.04 7.93 35.35
CA THR A 80 -10.44 8.24 36.73
C THR A 80 -9.52 9.29 37.31
#